data_AF-A0A2K3J9D0-F1
#
_entry.id   AF-A0A2K3J9D0-F1
#
_cell.length_a   1.000
_cell.length_b   1.000
_cell.length_c   1.000
_cell.angle_alpha   90.00
_cell.angle_beta   90.00
_cell.angle_gamma   90.00
#
_symmetry.space_group_name_H-M   'P 1'
#
loop_
_entity.id
_entity.type
_entity.pdbx_description
1 polymer ?
#
loop_
_entity_poly.entity_id
_entity_poly.type
_entity_poly.pdbx_seq_one_letter_code
_entity_poly.pdbx_strand_id
1 'polypeptide(L)'
;MLSAITEFFGNMFGTAKASEKMLDGITNGVDKLFYTAEEKAEDGAKARTEGFAVYMKWLESTSGSRVARRVIAFMVTGIWVFEHLMSVLFGAIGIFVDDPTKYIEASKMFAEHASSNNSLVGVVLLFYFGGPAAIDGVKGLVMKWTNKNPQQTAS
;
A
#
# COMPACT_ATOMS: atom_id res chain seq x y z
N MET A 1 21.51 9.19 13.51
CA MET A 1 20.98 8.34 12.42
C MET A 1 19.76 7.54 12.88
N LEU A 2 19.82 6.81 14.01
CA LEU A 2 18.67 6.12 14.59
C LEU A 2 17.49 7.04 14.98
N SER A 3 17.75 8.24 15.53
CA SER A 3 16.63 9.14 15.92
C SER A 3 15.87 9.73 14.72
N ALA A 4 16.54 9.94 13.58
CA ALA A 4 15.87 10.38 12.35
C ALA A 4 14.95 9.29 11.79
N ILE A 5 15.32 8.02 11.94
CA ILE A 5 14.45 6.89 11.60
C ILE A 5 13.28 6.84 12.59
N THR A 6 13.52 6.98 13.90
CA THR A 6 12.43 6.98 14.89
C THR A 6 11.45 8.15 14.71
N GLU A 7 11.92 9.36 14.39
CA GLU A 7 11.10 10.53 14.10
C GLU A 7 10.31 10.39 12.79
N PHE A 8 10.94 9.82 11.75
CA PHE A 8 10.28 9.52 10.48
C PHE A 8 9.14 8.51 10.66
N PHE A 9 9.39 7.42 11.39
CA PHE A 9 8.36 6.42 11.69
C PHE A 9 7.30 6.95 12.68
N GLY A 10 7.68 7.72 13.69
CA GLY A 10 6.74 8.33 14.66
C GLY A 10 5.74 9.29 14.02
N ASN A 11 6.19 10.09 13.04
CA ASN A 11 5.32 11.00 12.27
C ASN A 11 4.44 10.26 11.25
N MET A 12 4.85 9.08 10.79
CA MET A 12 4.08 8.27 9.84
C MET A 12 3.00 7.38 10.48
N PHE A 13 3.23 6.92 11.70
CA PHE A 13 2.30 6.04 12.42
C PHE A 13 1.36 6.77 13.38
N GLY A 14 1.43 8.10 13.45
CA GLY A 14 0.42 8.93 14.09
C GLY A 14 0.16 8.53 15.54
N THR A 15 1.08 8.90 16.44
CA THR A 15 0.92 8.72 17.87
C THR A 15 -0.46 9.20 18.35
N ALA A 16 -1.31 8.28 18.81
CA ALA A 16 -2.44 8.36 19.78
C ALA A 16 -3.50 9.50 19.69
N LYS A 17 -3.23 10.63 19.05
CA LYS A 17 -4.05 11.85 19.04
C LYS A 17 -5.24 11.80 18.06
N ALA A 18 -5.36 10.74 17.27
CA ALA A 18 -6.48 10.54 16.35
C ALA A 18 -7.74 9.96 17.05
N SER A 19 -7.56 9.26 18.17
CA SER A 19 -8.67 8.59 18.87
C SER A 19 -9.48 9.54 19.77
N GLU A 20 -8.84 10.51 20.43
CA GLU A 20 -9.55 11.48 21.30
C GLU A 20 -10.47 12.43 20.50
N LYS A 21 -10.07 12.86 19.29
CA LYS A 21 -10.89 13.75 18.44
C LYS A 21 -12.10 13.09 17.78
N MET A 22 -12.18 11.76 17.78
CA MET A 22 -13.30 11.01 17.20
C MET A 22 -14.47 10.89 18.18
N LEU A 23 -14.19 10.85 19.49
CA LEU A 23 -15.21 10.77 20.54
C LEU A 23 -15.96 12.09 20.71
N ASP A 24 -15.26 13.24 20.66
CA ASP A 24 -15.89 14.57 20.79
C ASP A 24 -16.82 14.95 19.62
N GLY A 25 -16.64 14.31 18.45
CA GLY A 25 -17.45 14.55 17.25
C GLY A 25 -18.83 13.88 17.28
N ILE A 26 -19.01 12.84 18.09
CA ILE A 26 -20.25 12.05 18.14
C ILE A 26 -21.26 12.68 19.11
N THR A 27 -20.79 13.27 20.21
CA THR A 27 -21.65 13.86 21.26
C THR A 27 -22.41 15.10 20.77
N ASN A 28 -21.84 15.86 19.84
CA ASN A 28 -22.47 17.06 19.26
C ASN A 28 -23.42 16.76 18.09
N GLY A 29 -23.49 15.50 17.62
CA GLY A 29 -24.30 15.09 16.48
C GLY A 29 -25.76 14.74 16.82
N VAL A 30 -26.08 14.53 18.09
CA VAL A 30 -27.41 14.06 18.52
C VAL A 30 -28.41 15.20 18.71
N ASP A 31 -27.97 16.39 19.14
CA ASP A 31 -28.84 17.56 19.38
C ASP A 31 -29.34 18.25 18.09
N LYS A 32 -28.79 17.90 16.93
CA LYS A 32 -29.13 18.52 15.63
C LYS A 32 -30.30 17.88 14.89
N LEU A 33 -30.96 16.88 15.48
CA LEU A 33 -31.98 16.07 14.80
C LEU A 33 -33.41 16.65 14.82
N PHE A 34 -33.62 17.85 15.41
CA PHE A 34 -34.88 18.59 15.31
C PHE A 34 -34.69 19.86 14.49
N TYR A 35 -34.78 19.74 13.15
CA TYR A 35 -34.63 20.84 12.19
C TYR A 35 -35.84 20.89 11.23
N THR A 36 -36.50 22.04 11.08
CA THR A 36 -37.75 22.21 10.30
C THR A 36 -37.49 22.42 8.80
N ALA A 37 -38.54 22.25 7.98
CA ALA A 37 -38.43 22.09 6.53
C ALA A 37 -37.98 23.36 5.76
N GLU A 38 -38.17 24.57 6.32
CA GLU A 38 -37.72 25.82 5.69
C GLU A 38 -36.19 26.04 5.72
N GLU A 39 -35.44 25.50 6.69
CA GLU A 39 -33.97 25.67 6.75
C GLU A 39 -33.22 24.79 5.72
N LYS A 40 -33.91 23.83 5.12
CA LYS A 40 -33.37 22.76 4.26
C LYS A 40 -32.82 23.25 2.91
N ALA A 41 -33.20 24.45 2.46
CA ALA A 41 -32.77 25.01 1.17
C ALA A 41 -31.46 25.81 1.27
N GLU A 42 -31.27 26.62 2.31
CA GLU A 42 -30.00 27.31 2.57
C GLU A 42 -28.94 26.35 3.13
N ASP A 43 -29.35 25.37 3.93
CA ASP A 43 -28.46 24.30 4.39
C ASP A 43 -28.11 23.29 3.30
N GLY A 44 -28.86 23.21 2.21
CA GLY A 44 -28.47 22.37 1.07
C GLY A 44 -27.15 22.81 0.43
N ALA A 45 -26.88 24.12 0.42
CA ALA A 45 -25.60 24.67 -0.03
C ALA A 45 -24.53 24.49 1.06
N LYS A 46 -24.82 24.82 2.33
CA LYS A 46 -23.87 24.63 3.44
C LYS A 46 -23.50 23.16 3.65
N ALA A 47 -24.45 22.24 3.63
CA ALA A 47 -24.22 20.79 3.76
C ALA A 47 -23.43 20.20 2.59
N ARG A 48 -23.53 20.75 1.37
CA ARG A 48 -22.62 20.37 0.27
C ARG A 48 -21.21 20.87 0.53
N THR A 49 -21.06 22.13 0.98
CA THR A 49 -19.75 22.71 1.30
C THR A 49 -19.09 22.03 2.50
N GLU A 50 -19.87 21.72 3.54
CA GLU A 50 -19.47 20.96 4.73
C GLU A 50 -19.19 19.49 4.38
N GLY A 51 -20.00 18.87 3.52
CA GLY A 51 -19.74 17.54 2.98
C GLY A 51 -18.44 17.46 2.19
N PHE A 52 -18.16 18.47 1.36
CA PHE A 52 -16.87 18.63 0.69
C PHE A 52 -15.72 18.88 1.67
N ALA A 53 -15.95 19.66 2.73
CA ALA A 53 -14.95 19.90 3.77
C ALA A 53 -14.65 18.64 4.58
N VAL A 54 -15.67 17.83 4.92
CA VAL A 54 -15.50 16.52 5.57
C VAL A 54 -14.78 15.55 4.64
N TYR A 55 -15.12 15.52 3.36
CA TYR A 55 -14.44 14.72 2.36
C TYR A 55 -12.97 15.14 2.17
N MET A 56 -12.69 16.44 2.11
CA MET A 56 -11.33 16.98 2.04
C MET A 56 -10.54 16.66 3.31
N LYS A 57 -11.14 16.82 4.49
CA LYS A 57 -10.53 16.46 5.77
C LYS A 57 -10.27 14.97 5.89
N TRP A 58 -11.12 14.12 5.30
CA TRP A 58 -10.91 12.69 5.19
C TRP A 58 -9.79 12.34 4.18
N LEU A 59 -9.71 13.05 3.06
CA LEU A 59 -8.60 12.92 2.11
C LEU A 59 -7.27 13.35 2.75
N GLU A 60 -7.27 14.44 3.53
CA GLU A 60 -6.11 14.90 4.28
C GLU A 60 -5.71 13.91 5.37
N SER A 61 -6.67 13.38 6.15
CA SER A 61 -6.38 12.41 7.21
C SER A 61 -5.92 11.06 6.67
N THR A 62 -6.29 10.70 5.44
CA THR A 62 -5.83 9.48 4.76
C THR A 62 -4.54 9.67 3.96
N SER A 63 -4.03 10.90 3.83
CA SER A 63 -2.78 11.20 3.12
C SER A 63 -1.56 10.52 3.77
N GLY A 64 -1.48 10.53 5.11
CA GLY A 64 -0.43 9.83 5.87
C GLY A 64 -0.45 8.32 5.64
N SER A 65 -1.64 7.72 5.53
CA SER A 65 -1.82 6.30 5.19
C SER A 65 -1.35 5.95 3.77
N ARG A 66 -1.40 6.90 2.83
CA ARG A 66 -0.87 6.69 1.46
C ARG A 66 0.66 6.59 1.46
N VAL A 67 1.33 7.39 2.29
CA VAL A 67 2.80 7.34 2.45
C VAL A 67 3.22 6.07 3.19
N ALA A 68 2.52 5.72 4.28
CA ALA A 68 2.78 4.48 5.02
C ALA A 68 2.71 3.22 4.15
N ARG A 69 1.69 3.13 3.28
CA ARG A 69 1.55 2.03 2.32
C ARG A 69 2.72 1.92 1.35
N ARG A 70 3.20 3.05 0.84
CA ARG A 70 4.35 3.08 -0.06
C ARG A 70 5.65 2.69 0.64
N VAL A 71 5.83 3.09 1.90
CA VAL A 71 7.02 2.73 2.68
C VAL A 71 7.05 1.24 2.98
N ILE A 72 5.92 0.63 3.35
CA ILE A 72 5.87 -0.83 3.57
C ILE A 72 6.23 -1.58 2.27
N ALA A 73 5.66 -1.15 1.14
CA ALA A 73 5.99 -1.74 -0.16
C ALA A 73 7.49 -1.61 -0.47
N PHE A 74 8.08 -0.44 -0.20
CA PHE A 74 9.50 -0.19 -0.41
C PHE A 74 10.40 -1.01 0.51
N MET A 75 10.00 -1.25 1.77
CA MET A 75 10.76 -2.09 2.69
C MET A 75 10.77 -3.56 2.25
N VAL A 76 9.61 -4.09 1.85
CA VAL A 76 9.49 -5.48 1.37
C VAL A 76 10.27 -5.68 0.06
N THR A 77 10.09 -4.80 -0.91
CA THR A 77 10.85 -4.84 -2.16
C THR A 77 12.33 -4.58 -1.92
N GLY A 78 12.69 -3.73 -0.95
CA GLY A 78 14.08 -3.42 -0.60
C GLY A 78 14.86 -4.63 -0.13
N ILE A 79 14.25 -5.51 0.70
CA ILE A 79 14.87 -6.77 1.11
C ILE A 79 15.12 -7.68 -0.10
N TRP A 80 14.13 -7.80 -0.99
CA TRP A 80 14.27 -8.60 -2.22
C TRP A 80 15.37 -8.07 -3.15
N VAL A 81 15.44 -6.75 -3.34
CA VAL A 81 16.52 -6.12 -4.13
C VAL A 81 17.87 -6.38 -3.47
N PHE A 82 17.96 -6.30 -2.14
CA PHE A 82 19.18 -6.57 -1.41
C PHE A 82 19.66 -8.02 -1.60
N GLU A 83 18.76 -9.00 -1.51
CA GLU A 83 19.08 -10.42 -1.79
C GLU A 83 19.65 -10.58 -3.21
N HIS A 84 19.01 -9.94 -4.20
CA HIS A 84 19.48 -10.00 -5.59
C HIS A 84 20.86 -9.36 -5.76
N LEU A 85 21.10 -8.20 -5.14
CA LEU A 85 22.39 -7.53 -5.15
C LEU A 85 23.49 -8.36 -4.49
N MET A 86 23.20 -9.00 -3.35
CA MET A 86 24.15 -9.90 -2.69
C MET A 86 24.46 -11.12 -3.54
N SER A 87 23.45 -11.70 -4.20
CA SER A 87 23.66 -12.80 -5.13
C SER A 87 24.66 -12.43 -6.25
N VAL A 88 24.44 -11.29 -6.91
CA VAL A 88 25.32 -10.79 -7.98
C VAL A 88 26.71 -10.47 -7.45
N LEU A 89 26.80 -9.82 -6.29
CA LEU A 89 28.07 -9.42 -5.69
C LEU A 89 28.93 -10.64 -5.31
N PHE A 90 28.36 -11.64 -4.65
CA PHE A 90 29.11 -12.87 -4.33
C PHE A 90 29.47 -13.67 -5.58
N GLY A 91 28.59 -13.70 -6.60
CA GLY A 91 28.90 -14.31 -7.88
C GLY A 91 30.08 -13.63 -8.58
N ALA A 92 30.13 -12.29 -8.55
CA ALA A 92 31.23 -11.52 -9.11
C ALA A 92 32.54 -11.73 -8.35
N ILE A 93 32.51 -11.68 -7.01
CA ILE A 93 33.70 -11.94 -6.17
C ILE A 93 34.24 -13.35 -6.41
N GLY A 94 33.35 -14.34 -6.58
CA GLY A 94 33.72 -15.72 -6.89
C GLY A 94 34.60 -15.88 -8.14
N ILE A 95 34.60 -14.93 -9.07
CA ILE A 95 35.45 -15.00 -10.27
C ILE A 95 36.92 -14.67 -9.95
N PHE A 96 37.16 -13.85 -8.92
CA PHE A 96 38.47 -13.26 -8.64
C PHE A 96 39.22 -13.93 -7.48
N VAL A 97 38.68 -15.01 -6.91
CA VAL A 97 39.24 -15.70 -5.74
C VAL A 97 39.65 -17.13 -6.08
N ASP A 98 40.74 -17.59 -5.47
CA ASP A 98 41.31 -18.92 -5.76
C ASP A 98 40.41 -20.08 -5.30
N ASP A 99 39.71 -19.92 -4.18
CA ASP A 99 38.66 -20.84 -3.71
C ASP A 99 37.29 -20.14 -3.73
N PRO A 100 36.55 -20.26 -4.83
CA PRO A 100 35.28 -19.56 -5.01
C PRO A 100 34.08 -20.30 -4.40
N THR A 101 34.29 -21.50 -3.86
CA THR A 101 33.21 -22.43 -3.51
C THR A 101 32.15 -21.79 -2.62
N LYS A 102 32.58 -21.13 -1.54
CA LYS A 102 31.68 -20.48 -0.57
C LYS A 102 30.97 -19.25 -1.14
N TYR A 103 31.62 -18.51 -2.03
CA TYR A 103 31.04 -17.33 -2.67
C TYR A 103 29.98 -17.72 -3.70
N ILE A 104 30.24 -18.77 -4.48
CA ILE A 104 29.27 -19.33 -5.42
C ILE A 104 28.07 -19.92 -4.66
N GLU A 105 28.30 -20.63 -3.55
CA GLU A 105 27.23 -21.17 -2.72
C GLU A 105 26.37 -20.05 -2.12
N ALA A 106 26.99 -19.02 -1.51
CA ALA A 106 26.27 -17.86 -1.01
C ALA A 106 25.47 -17.16 -2.13
N SER A 107 26.08 -16.95 -3.30
CA SER A 107 25.43 -16.36 -4.47
C SER A 107 24.16 -17.11 -4.85
N LYS A 108 24.22 -18.45 -4.88
CA LYS A 108 23.07 -19.32 -5.19
C LYS A 108 21.98 -19.25 -4.12
N MET A 109 22.33 -19.30 -2.84
CA MET A 109 21.34 -19.20 -1.76
C MET A 109 20.56 -17.88 -1.85
N PHE A 110 21.26 -16.75 -2.03
CA PHE A 110 20.60 -15.46 -2.20
C PHE A 110 19.75 -15.40 -3.48
N ALA A 111 20.21 -16.00 -4.60
CA ALA A 111 19.42 -16.07 -5.83
C ALA A 111 18.14 -16.88 -5.64
N GLU A 112 18.20 -18.02 -4.96
CA GLU A 112 17.05 -18.89 -4.69
C GLU A 112 16.01 -18.21 -3.80
N HIS A 113 16.46 -17.53 -2.74
CA HIS A 113 15.59 -16.72 -1.89
C HIS A 113 14.92 -15.59 -2.67
N ALA A 114 15.69 -14.80 -3.43
CA ALA A 114 15.13 -13.74 -4.27
C ALA A 114 14.13 -14.29 -5.30
N SER A 115 14.45 -15.43 -5.93
CA SER A 115 13.62 -16.06 -6.95
C SER A 115 12.30 -16.60 -6.39
N SER A 116 12.34 -17.30 -5.26
CA SER A 116 11.14 -17.81 -4.58
C SER A 116 10.20 -16.69 -4.13
N ASN A 117 10.75 -15.51 -3.82
CA ASN A 117 9.99 -14.33 -3.41
C ASN A 117 9.48 -13.46 -4.58
N ASN A 118 9.89 -13.73 -5.83
CA ASN A 118 9.55 -12.89 -7.00
C ASN A 118 8.04 -12.66 -7.16
N SER A 119 7.24 -13.72 -7.02
CA SER A 119 5.78 -13.64 -7.19
C SER A 119 5.15 -12.75 -6.12
N LEU A 120 5.59 -12.89 -4.87
CA LEU A 120 5.07 -12.16 -3.72
C LEU A 120 5.43 -10.66 -3.82
N VAL A 121 6.67 -10.35 -4.18
CA VAL A 121 7.13 -8.97 -4.41
C VAL A 121 6.41 -8.37 -5.62
N GLY A 122 6.19 -9.14 -6.68
CA GLY A 122 5.41 -8.73 -7.85
C GLY A 122 3.98 -8.31 -7.48
N VAL A 123 3.31 -9.07 -6.61
CA VAL A 123 1.97 -8.72 -6.10
C VAL A 123 2.01 -7.43 -5.27
N VAL A 124 3.00 -7.28 -4.38
CA VAL A 124 3.16 -6.06 -3.58
C VAL A 124 3.36 -4.83 -4.48
N LEU A 125 4.24 -4.93 -5.48
CA LEU A 125 4.48 -3.85 -6.43
C LEU A 125 3.24 -3.53 -7.26
N LEU A 126 2.54 -4.56 -7.75
CA LEU A 126 1.30 -4.41 -8.51
C LEU A 126 0.22 -3.70 -7.67
N PHE A 127 0.06 -4.12 -6.41
CA PHE A 127 -0.96 -3.57 -5.53
C PHE A 127 -0.69 -2.11 -5.14
N TYR A 128 0.57 -1.77 -4.82
CA TYR A 128 0.92 -0.44 -4.30
C TYR A 128 1.35 0.57 -5.37
N PHE A 129 1.90 0.13 -6.49
CA PHE A 129 2.43 0.98 -7.56
C PHE A 129 1.81 0.73 -8.94
N GLY A 130 1.04 -0.35 -9.11
CA GLY A 130 0.54 -0.76 -10.42
C GLY A 130 -0.47 0.18 -11.08
N GLY A 131 -1.05 1.12 -10.33
CA GLY A 131 -1.91 2.18 -10.87
C GLY A 131 -3.07 1.67 -11.75
N PRO A 132 -3.57 2.49 -12.69
CA PRO A 132 -4.64 2.07 -13.62
C PRO A 132 -4.25 0.87 -14.49
N ALA A 133 -2.99 0.74 -14.88
CA ALA A 133 -2.50 -0.35 -15.73
C ALA A 133 -2.59 -1.73 -15.06
N ALA A 134 -2.37 -1.81 -13.74
CA ALA A 134 -2.59 -3.05 -12.99
C ALA A 134 -4.06 -3.44 -12.93
N ILE A 135 -4.95 -2.47 -12.77
CA ILE A 135 -6.40 -2.68 -12.77
C ILE A 135 -6.86 -3.19 -14.13
N ASP A 136 -6.35 -2.62 -15.22
CA ASP A 136 -6.67 -3.05 -16.59
C ASP A 136 -6.08 -4.42 -16.91
N GLY A 137 -4.87 -4.73 -16.41
CA GLY A 137 -4.27 -6.05 -16.50
C GLY A 137 -5.10 -7.13 -15.78
N VAL A 138 -5.55 -6.86 -14.55
CA VAL A 138 -6.44 -7.75 -13.79
C VAL A 138 -7.78 -7.90 -14.48
N LYS A 139 -8.39 -6.82 -14.97
CA LYS A 139 -9.64 -6.88 -15.76
C LYS A 139 -9.49 -7.72 -17.03
N GLY A 140 -8.39 -7.56 -17.76
CA GLY A 140 -8.09 -8.36 -18.94
C GLY A 140 -7.94 -9.85 -18.62
N LEU A 141 -7.33 -10.17 -17.48
CA LEU A 141 -7.15 -11.55 -17.00
C LEU A 141 -8.49 -12.17 -16.57
N VAL A 142 -9.32 -11.41 -15.84
CA VAL A 142 -10.68 -11.81 -15.44
C VAL A 142 -11.56 -12.02 -16.67
N MET A 143 -11.58 -11.10 -17.63
CA MET A 143 -12.36 -11.24 -18.86
C MET A 143 -11.91 -12.46 -19.69
N LYS A 144 -10.62 -12.74 -19.75
CA LYS A 144 -10.09 -13.94 -20.43
C LYS A 144 -10.51 -15.24 -19.73
N TRP A 145 -10.67 -15.22 -18.42
CA TRP A 145 -11.11 -16.37 -17.62
C TRP A 145 -12.63 -16.57 -17.72
N THR A 146 -13.41 -15.49 -17.64
CA THR A 146 -14.87 -15.50 -17.83
C THR A 146 -15.26 -15.90 -19.25
N ASN A 147 -14.58 -15.38 -20.27
CA ASN A 147 -14.87 -15.72 -21.68
C ASN A 147 -14.38 -17.12 -22.09
N LYS A 148 -13.60 -17.81 -21.25
CA LYS A 148 -13.25 -19.22 -21.47
C LYS A 148 -14.29 -20.20 -20.93
N ASN A 149 -15.27 -19.75 -20.12
CA ASN A 149 -16.30 -20.60 -19.52
C ASN A 149 -17.76 -20.43 -20.05
N PRO A 150 -18.07 -20.24 -21.36
CA PRO A 150 -19.47 -20.26 -21.82
C PRO A 150 -20.12 -21.64 -21.98
N GLN A 151 -19.43 -22.77 -21.73
CA GLN A 151 -19.92 -24.11 -22.13
C GLN A 151 -20.14 -25.13 -20.99
N GLN A 152 -20.30 -24.72 -19.72
CA GLN A 152 -20.56 -25.67 -18.63
C GLN A 152 -21.79 -25.40 -17.74
N THR A 153 -22.76 -24.61 -18.22
CA THR A 153 -24.05 -24.43 -17.50
C THR A 153 -25.27 -24.73 -18.35
N ALA A 154 -25.13 -25.61 -19.34
CA ALA A 154 -26.27 -26.15 -20.11
C ALA A 154 -26.04 -27.63 -20.43
N SER A 155 -26.14 -28.48 -19.41
CA SER A 155 -26.41 -29.92 -19.54
C SER A 155 -27.02 -30.44 -18.24
#